data_AF-A0A2A2G9I7-F1
#
_entry.id   AF-A0A2A2G9I7-F1
#
_cell.length_a   1.000
_cell.length_b   1.000
_cell.length_c   1.000
_cell.angle_alpha   90.00
_cell.angle_beta   90.00
_cell.angle_gamma   90.00
#
_symmetry.space_group_name_H-M   'P 1'
#
loop_
_entity.id
_entity.type
_entity.pdbx_description
1 polymer ?
#
loop_
_entity_poly.entity_id
_entity_poly.type
_entity_poly.pdbx_seq_one_letter_code
_entity_poly.pdbx_strand_id
1 'polypeptide(L)'
;MDAENKQIYGVLAEFRNPKELVDAASSVKKSGYQDFDTYAPFPIHGMEKAMGLKKSPLGWIVLGGALTGMIGALALMIWVMGYEYPMNISGKPFINFPVYIPITFELTVLLAAFATTFGMLALNKLPRLHNPLFNVERFSKASDDGFFVHIEASDDLFAEEKVKKLFQDNGATHIETVYDSE
;
A
#
# COMPACT_ATOMS: atom_id res chain seq x y z
N MET A 1 5.75 -39.85 3.52
CA MET A 1 7.23 -39.81 3.59
C MET A 1 7.68 -38.79 2.56
N ASP A 2 7.49 -37.52 2.86
CA ASP A 2 7.44 -36.47 1.85
C ASP A 2 8.26 -35.29 2.38
N ALA A 3 9.55 -35.31 2.07
CA ALA A 3 10.44 -34.18 2.31
C ALA A 3 10.24 -33.18 1.15
N GLU A 4 9.08 -32.52 1.17
CA GLU A 4 8.74 -31.46 0.21
C GLU A 4 9.85 -30.41 0.20
N ASN A 5 10.23 -29.95 -0.99
CA ASN A 5 11.36 -29.07 -1.21
C ASN A 5 11.02 -27.60 -0.90
N LYS A 6 10.58 -27.37 0.35
CA LYS A 6 10.06 -26.10 0.86
C LYS A 6 11.12 -25.02 0.77
N GLN A 7 10.94 -24.13 -0.21
CA GLN A 7 11.77 -22.94 -0.34
C GLN A 7 11.56 -22.04 0.88
N ILE A 8 12.62 -21.37 1.33
CA ILE A 8 12.49 -20.38 2.39
C ILE A 8 11.89 -19.12 1.74
N TYR A 9 10.73 -18.66 2.22
CA TYR A 9 10.12 -17.38 1.82
C TYR A 9 10.82 -16.21 2.53
N GLY A 10 11.28 -16.43 3.75
CA GLY A 10 12.05 -15.45 4.53
C GLY A 10 12.16 -15.82 6.00
N VAL A 11 12.45 -14.84 6.85
CA VAL A 11 12.44 -15.00 8.31
C VAL A 11 11.58 -13.90 8.93
N LEU A 12 10.66 -14.30 9.80
CA LEU A 12 9.74 -13.44 10.54
C LEU A 12 10.22 -13.31 12.00
N ALA A 13 10.18 -12.11 12.55
CA ALA A 13 10.49 -11.84 13.96
C ALA A 13 9.43 -10.97 14.62
N GLU A 14 9.04 -11.34 15.85
CA GLU A 14 8.04 -10.66 16.66
C GLU A 14 8.68 -9.78 17.74
N PHE A 15 8.15 -8.58 17.96
CA PHE A 15 8.59 -7.58 18.92
C PHE A 15 7.45 -7.22 19.88
N ARG A 16 7.77 -6.80 21.10
CA ARG A 16 6.77 -6.66 22.17
C ARG A 16 5.98 -5.35 22.10
N ASN A 17 6.50 -4.33 21.41
CA ASN A 17 5.85 -3.02 21.31
C ASN A 17 6.26 -2.24 20.04
N PRO A 18 5.52 -1.16 19.67
CA PRO A 18 5.80 -0.35 18.49
C PRO A 18 7.20 0.27 18.44
N LYS A 19 7.81 0.54 19.60
CA LYS A 19 9.12 1.21 19.66
C LYS A 19 10.22 0.23 19.29
N GLU A 20 10.21 -0.96 19.88
CA GLU A 20 11.11 -2.06 19.50
C GLU A 20 11.01 -2.36 18.00
N LEU A 21 9.80 -2.39 17.43
CA LEU A 21 9.60 -2.58 16.00
C LEU A 21 10.25 -1.47 15.14
N VAL A 22 10.12 -0.20 15.54
CA VAL A 22 10.74 0.94 14.84
C VAL A 22 12.27 0.93 14.97
N ASP A 23 12.79 0.64 16.17
CA ASP A 23 14.23 0.55 16.42
C ASP A 23 14.84 -0.63 15.62
N ALA A 24 14.17 -1.79 15.59
CA ALA A 24 14.55 -2.96 14.79
C ALA A 24 14.49 -2.69 13.28
N ALA A 25 13.41 -2.09 12.76
CA ALA A 25 13.30 -1.71 11.35
C ALA A 25 14.42 -0.74 10.92
N SER A 26 14.76 0.22 11.79
CA SER A 26 15.90 1.12 11.57
C SER A 26 17.24 0.40 11.64
N SER A 27 17.36 -0.67 12.42
CA SER A 27 18.55 -1.52 12.52
C SER A 27 18.73 -2.35 11.24
N VAL A 28 17.69 -3.08 10.82
CA VAL A 28 17.63 -3.84 9.56
C VAL A 28 17.99 -2.94 8.38
N LYS A 29 17.47 -1.71 8.32
CA LYS A 29 17.82 -0.79 7.23
C LYS A 29 19.29 -0.34 7.23
N LYS A 30 19.91 -0.19 8.41
CA LYS A 30 21.36 0.11 8.53
C LYS A 30 22.23 -1.09 8.18
N SER A 31 21.75 -2.31 8.38
CA SER A 31 22.43 -3.55 7.98
C SER A 31 22.45 -3.76 6.45
N GLY A 32 21.72 -2.96 5.68
CA GLY A 32 21.78 -2.92 4.21
C GLY A 32 20.60 -3.58 3.48
N TYR A 33 19.75 -4.32 4.19
CA TYR A 33 18.60 -5.01 3.60
C TYR A 33 17.63 -4.05 2.91
N GLN A 34 17.05 -4.52 1.82
CA GLN A 34 16.15 -3.79 0.93
C GLN A 34 14.77 -4.46 0.86
N ASP A 35 14.73 -5.80 0.76
CA ASP A 35 13.50 -6.57 0.65
C ASP A 35 13.04 -7.02 2.04
N PHE A 36 12.49 -6.07 2.80
CA PHE A 36 11.90 -6.34 4.11
C PHE A 36 10.67 -5.47 4.37
N ASP A 37 9.71 -6.04 5.09
CA ASP A 37 8.44 -5.42 5.46
C ASP A 37 8.27 -5.41 6.99
N THR A 38 7.39 -4.52 7.46
CA THR A 38 6.98 -4.46 8.87
C THR A 38 5.46 -4.53 8.99
N TYR A 39 4.96 -5.36 9.89
CA TYR A 39 3.52 -5.57 10.12
C TYR A 39 3.15 -5.14 11.54
N ALA A 40 2.07 -4.38 11.66
CA ALA A 40 1.53 -3.89 12.92
C ALA A 40 0.01 -3.64 12.79
N PRO A 41 -0.76 -3.79 13.88
CA PRO A 41 -2.21 -3.60 13.89
C PRO A 41 -2.66 -2.15 13.64
N PHE A 42 -1.76 -1.17 13.73
CA PHE A 42 -2.05 0.25 13.50
C PHE A 42 -0.84 1.01 12.92
N PRO A 43 -1.04 2.17 12.26
CA PRO A 43 0.04 2.98 11.73
C PRO A 43 0.97 3.53 12.83
N ILE A 44 2.25 3.14 12.80
CA ILE A 44 3.26 3.60 13.77
C ILE A 44 3.97 4.83 13.23
N HIS A 45 3.89 5.94 13.96
CA HIS A 45 4.49 7.20 13.53
C HIS A 45 6.02 7.09 13.43
N GLY A 46 6.57 7.48 12.28
CA GLY A 46 8.01 7.40 11.99
C GLY A 46 8.48 6.11 11.31
N MET A 47 7.62 5.09 11.14
CA MET A 47 8.02 3.82 10.51
C MET A 47 8.56 4.01 9.08
N GLU A 48 7.93 4.87 8.28
CA GLU A 48 8.41 5.26 6.94
C GLU A 48 9.88 5.70 6.93
N LYS A 49 10.30 6.44 7.96
CA LYS A 49 11.68 6.95 8.12
C LYS A 49 12.63 5.87 8.65
N ALA A 50 12.15 4.92 9.44
CA ALA A 50 12.94 3.78 9.92
C ALA A 50 13.26 2.79 8.80
N MET A 51 12.25 2.45 7.99
CA MET A 51 12.39 1.62 6.77
C MET A 51 13.09 2.36 5.62
N GLY A 52 13.08 3.70 5.61
CA GLY A 52 13.66 4.52 4.55
C GLY A 52 12.83 4.52 3.26
N LEU A 53 11.51 4.47 3.38
CA LEU A 53 10.57 4.42 2.25
C LEU A 53 10.59 5.71 1.42
N LYS A 54 10.36 5.57 0.11
CA LYS A 54 10.16 6.69 -0.81
C LYS A 54 8.69 7.15 -0.76
N LYS A 55 8.44 8.42 -1.05
CA LYS A 55 7.06 8.95 -1.15
C LYS A 55 6.27 8.17 -2.20
N SER A 56 5.06 7.71 -1.84
CA SER A 56 4.18 6.98 -2.75
C SER A 56 3.79 7.82 -3.98
N PRO A 57 3.78 7.23 -5.20
CA PRO A 57 3.34 7.91 -6.41
C PRO A 57 1.82 8.13 -6.47
N LEU A 58 1.04 7.56 -5.53
CA LEU A 58 -0.42 7.58 -5.52
C LEU A 58 -1.02 8.98 -5.72
N GLY A 59 -0.43 10.02 -5.10
CA GLY A 59 -0.91 11.40 -5.25
C GLY A 59 -0.96 11.91 -6.70
N TRP A 60 -0.04 11.45 -7.57
CA TRP A 60 -0.05 11.77 -8.99
C TRP A 60 -1.12 11.00 -9.76
N ILE A 61 -1.40 9.75 -9.38
CA ILE A 61 -2.49 8.94 -9.94
C ILE A 61 -3.84 9.58 -9.62
N VAL A 62 -4.02 10.02 -8.36
CA VAL A 62 -5.23 10.73 -7.91
C VAL A 62 -5.41 12.06 -8.62
N LEU A 63 -4.34 12.84 -8.82
CA LEU A 63 -4.38 14.07 -9.61
C LEU A 63 -4.78 13.81 -11.07
N GLY A 64 -4.27 12.73 -11.68
CA GLY A 64 -4.68 12.30 -13.03
C GLY A 64 -6.17 11.95 -13.12
N GLY A 65 -6.69 11.21 -12.13
CA GLY A 65 -8.13 10.92 -12.01
C GLY A 65 -8.98 12.18 -11.85
N ALA A 66 -8.57 13.09 -10.96
CA ALA A 66 -9.23 14.37 -10.73
C ALA A 66 -9.29 15.23 -12.00
N LEU A 67 -8.16 15.40 -12.69
CA LEU A 67 -8.09 16.17 -13.94
C LEU A 67 -8.94 15.53 -15.05
N THR A 68 -8.96 14.20 -15.15
CA THR A 68 -9.83 13.47 -16.07
C THR A 68 -11.31 13.73 -15.77
N GLY A 69 -11.70 13.73 -14.49
CA GLY A 69 -13.08 14.03 -14.07
C GLY A 69 -13.49 15.47 -14.38
N MET A 70 -12.62 16.43 -14.07
CA MET A 70 -12.84 17.85 -14.33
C MET A 70 -12.97 18.15 -15.82
N ILE A 71 -12.02 17.68 -16.63
CA ILE A 71 -12.00 17.90 -18.09
C ILE A 71 -13.16 17.16 -18.75
N GLY A 72 -13.41 15.91 -18.36
CA GLY A 72 -14.50 15.08 -18.89
C GLY A 72 -15.88 15.68 -18.62
N ALA A 73 -16.14 16.17 -17.41
CA ALA A 73 -17.41 16.83 -17.07
C ALA A 73 -17.64 18.09 -17.91
N LEU A 74 -16.65 18.98 -17.97
CA LEU A 74 -16.76 20.23 -18.73
C LEU A 74 -16.91 19.96 -20.23
N ALA A 75 -16.11 19.05 -20.79
CA ALA A 75 -16.21 18.67 -22.20
C ALA A 75 -17.58 18.07 -22.55
N LEU A 76 -18.10 17.17 -21.72
CA LEU A 76 -19.41 16.54 -21.91
C LEU A 76 -20.55 17.57 -21.86
N MET A 77 -20.56 18.47 -20.86
CA MET A 77 -21.60 19.49 -20.72
C MET A 77 -21.53 20.53 -21.84
N ILE A 78 -20.33 20.99 -22.22
CA ILE A 78 -20.13 21.93 -23.33
C ILE A 78 -20.56 21.29 -24.67
N TRP A 79 -20.19 20.04 -24.94
CA TRP A 79 -20.61 19.34 -26.15
C TRP A 79 -22.13 19.16 -26.22
N VAL A 80 -22.72 18.53 -25.20
CA VAL A 80 -24.16 18.17 -25.21
C VAL A 80 -25.05 19.41 -25.21
N MET A 81 -24.79 20.38 -24.33
CA MET A 81 -25.66 21.55 -24.20
C MET A 81 -25.33 22.70 -25.17
N GLY A 82 -24.08 22.77 -25.64
CA GLY A 82 -23.62 23.84 -26.54
C GLY A 82 -23.70 23.50 -28.03
N TYR A 83 -23.59 22.23 -28.42
CA TYR A 83 -23.45 21.82 -29.82
C TYR A 83 -24.41 20.70 -30.24
N GLU A 84 -24.49 19.60 -29.49
CA GLU A 84 -25.24 18.40 -29.90
C GLU A 84 -26.76 18.59 -29.79
N TYR A 85 -27.24 19.09 -28.64
CA TYR A 85 -28.66 19.30 -28.39
C TYR A 85 -28.92 20.59 -27.57
N PRO A 86 -28.71 21.78 -28.17
CA PRO A 86 -28.87 23.06 -27.49
C PRO A 86 -30.34 23.38 -27.18
N MET A 87 -30.76 23.10 -25.93
CA MET A 87 -32.11 23.36 -25.43
C MET A 87 -32.24 24.76 -24.81
N ASN A 88 -33.26 25.52 -25.23
CA ASN A 88 -33.60 26.80 -24.59
C ASN A 88 -34.30 26.56 -23.24
N ILE A 89 -33.52 26.47 -22.17
CA ILE A 89 -34.03 26.33 -20.80
C ILE A 89 -34.05 27.71 -20.14
N SER A 90 -35.25 28.25 -19.91
CA SER A 90 -35.47 29.52 -19.19
C SER A 90 -34.75 30.74 -19.81
N GLY A 91 -34.50 30.75 -21.13
CA GLY A 91 -33.82 31.86 -21.80
C GLY A 91 -32.34 32.02 -21.45
N LYS A 92 -31.72 31.02 -20.80
CA LYS A 92 -30.31 31.06 -20.40
C LYS A 92 -29.40 30.79 -21.62
N PRO A 93 -28.14 31.28 -21.62
CA PRO A 93 -27.15 30.88 -22.62
C PRO A 93 -26.94 29.36 -22.63
N PHE A 94 -26.77 28.77 -23.82
CA PHE A 94 -26.55 27.34 -24.00
C PHE A 94 -25.29 26.82 -23.29
N ILE A 95 -24.24 27.65 -23.22
CA ILE A 95 -23.03 27.38 -22.43
C ILE A 95 -23.11 28.22 -21.14
N ASN A 96 -23.34 27.57 -20.00
CA ASN A 96 -23.59 28.23 -18.72
C ASN A 96 -22.70 27.67 -17.59
N PHE A 97 -21.43 28.08 -17.57
CA PHE A 97 -20.41 27.59 -16.64
C PHE A 97 -20.83 27.53 -15.15
N PRO A 98 -21.52 28.53 -14.55
CA PRO A 98 -22.00 28.43 -13.18
C PRO A 98 -22.87 27.20 -12.86
N VAL A 99 -23.65 26.70 -13.83
CA VAL A 99 -24.48 25.50 -13.67
C VAL A 99 -23.63 24.21 -13.76
N TYR A 100 -22.47 24.28 -14.42
CA TYR A 100 -21.58 23.14 -14.62
C TYR A 100 -20.66 22.88 -13.42
N ILE A 101 -20.40 23.88 -12.56
CA ILE A 101 -19.46 23.75 -11.44
C ILE A 101 -19.82 22.60 -10.48
N PRO A 102 -21.08 22.41 -10.01
CA PRO A 102 -21.41 21.30 -9.12
C PRO A 102 -21.18 19.94 -9.77
N ILE A 103 -21.62 19.75 -11.02
CA ILE A 103 -21.46 18.48 -11.76
C ILE A 103 -19.97 18.20 -12.03
N THR A 104 -19.19 19.24 -12.33
CA THR A 104 -17.73 19.15 -12.50
C THR A 104 -17.04 18.75 -11.20
N PHE A 105 -17.45 19.33 -10.07
CA PHE A 105 -16.93 18.98 -8.75
C PHE A 105 -17.22 17.51 -8.41
N GLU A 106 -18.46 17.05 -8.53
CA GLU A 106 -18.83 15.65 -8.25
C GLU A 106 -18.05 14.66 -9.10
N LEU A 107 -17.92 14.89 -10.42
CA LEU A 107 -17.17 13.97 -11.29
C LEU A 107 -15.66 14.02 -11.03
N THR A 108 -15.12 15.18 -10.65
CA THR A 108 -13.72 15.34 -10.21
C THR A 108 -13.46 14.52 -8.95
N VAL A 109 -14.33 14.62 -7.93
CA VAL A 109 -14.21 13.88 -6.67
C VAL A 109 -14.41 12.38 -6.90
N LEU A 110 -15.38 11.98 -7.72
CA LEU A 110 -15.67 10.58 -8.02
C LEU A 110 -14.48 9.88 -8.72
N LEU A 111 -13.92 10.48 -9.78
CA LEU A 111 -12.76 9.88 -10.46
C LEU A 111 -11.47 9.99 -9.64
N ALA A 112 -11.31 11.03 -8.82
CA ALA A 112 -10.23 11.07 -7.82
C ALA A 112 -10.36 9.95 -6.77
N ALA A 113 -11.57 9.65 -6.30
CA ALA A 113 -11.83 8.58 -5.34
C ALA A 113 -11.55 7.19 -5.94
N PHE A 114 -12.02 6.91 -7.17
CA PHE A 114 -11.67 5.67 -7.87
C PHE A 114 -10.16 5.54 -8.12
N ALA A 115 -9.49 6.62 -8.57
CA ALA A 115 -8.04 6.64 -8.73
C ALA A 115 -7.29 6.43 -7.41
N THR A 116 -7.84 6.91 -6.28
CA THR A 116 -7.29 6.66 -4.93
C THR A 116 -7.41 5.19 -4.56
N THR A 117 -8.62 4.63 -4.63
CA THR A 117 -8.90 3.25 -4.19
C THR A 117 -8.20 2.22 -5.06
N PHE A 118 -8.39 2.26 -6.38
CA PHE A 118 -7.76 1.31 -7.29
C PHE A 118 -6.25 1.53 -7.43
N GLY A 119 -5.79 2.78 -7.35
CA GLY A 119 -4.35 3.09 -7.31
C GLY A 119 -3.66 2.54 -6.06
N MET A 120 -4.28 2.67 -4.88
CA MET A 120 -3.77 2.09 -3.63
C MET A 120 -3.71 0.57 -3.71
N LEU A 121 -4.81 -0.08 -4.16
CA LEU A 121 -4.85 -1.54 -4.32
C LEU A 121 -3.76 -2.03 -5.29
N ALA A 122 -3.64 -1.42 -6.47
CA ALA A 122 -2.65 -1.82 -7.48
C ALA A 122 -1.20 -1.62 -7.01
N LEU A 123 -0.88 -0.50 -6.35
CA LEU A 123 0.46 -0.24 -5.80
C LEU A 123 0.83 -1.24 -4.69
N ASN A 124 -0.15 -1.66 -3.89
CA ASN A 124 0.02 -2.66 -2.84
C ASN A 124 -0.10 -4.12 -3.35
N LYS A 125 -0.14 -4.34 -4.68
CA LYS A 125 -0.32 -5.65 -5.34
C LYS A 125 -1.59 -6.40 -4.90
N LEU A 126 -2.65 -5.67 -4.52
CA LEU A 126 -3.92 -6.24 -4.08
C LEU A 126 -4.93 -6.37 -5.25
N PRO A 127 -5.77 -7.42 -5.27
CA PRO A 127 -5.91 -8.47 -4.24
C PRO A 127 -4.85 -9.59 -4.35
N ARG A 128 -4.01 -9.74 -3.32
CA ARG A 128 -3.12 -10.89 -3.11
C ARG A 128 -3.82 -11.90 -2.21
N LEU A 129 -4.48 -12.89 -2.82
CA LEU A 129 -5.28 -13.89 -2.09
C LEU A 129 -4.44 -14.90 -1.29
N HIS A 130 -3.17 -15.08 -1.64
CA HIS A 130 -2.23 -15.93 -0.92
C HIS A 130 -0.91 -15.21 -0.62
N ASN A 131 -0.43 -15.36 0.61
CA ASN A 131 0.88 -14.93 1.08
C ASN A 131 1.38 -15.96 2.11
N PRO A 132 2.57 -16.57 1.96
CA PRO A 132 3.07 -17.59 2.89
C PRO A 132 3.11 -17.17 4.36
N LEU A 133 3.20 -15.86 4.64
CA LEU A 133 3.06 -15.32 6.00
C LEU A 133 1.75 -15.71 6.68
N PHE A 134 0.66 -15.91 5.94
CA PHE A 134 -0.63 -16.33 6.51
C PHE A 134 -0.64 -17.79 7.01
N ASN A 135 0.36 -18.60 6.65
CA ASN A 135 0.51 -19.97 7.16
C ASN A 135 1.14 -20.01 8.57
N VAL A 136 1.76 -18.92 9.01
CA VAL A 136 2.38 -18.81 10.34
C VAL A 136 1.29 -18.53 11.37
N GLU A 137 0.99 -19.49 12.25
CA GLU A 137 -0.06 -19.36 13.29
C GLU A 137 0.11 -18.05 14.09
N ARG A 138 1.36 -17.73 14.43
CA ARG A 138 1.74 -16.52 15.17
C ARG A 138 1.42 -15.21 14.45
N PHE A 139 1.48 -15.19 13.11
CA PHE A 139 1.24 -14.00 12.29
C PHE A 139 -0.23 -13.54 12.30
N SER A 140 -1.17 -14.39 12.74
CA SER A 140 -2.56 -13.99 13.01
C SER A 140 -2.66 -12.77 13.95
N LYS A 141 -1.69 -12.60 14.85
CA LYS A 141 -1.57 -11.47 15.77
C LYS A 141 -1.24 -10.13 15.10
N ALA A 142 -0.77 -10.12 13.86
CA ALA A 142 -0.32 -8.90 13.17
C ALA A 142 -1.44 -7.87 12.93
N SER A 143 -2.70 -8.25 13.11
CA SER A 143 -3.90 -7.39 13.05
C SER A 143 -4.57 -7.14 14.41
N ASP A 144 -3.97 -7.59 15.53
CA ASP A 144 -4.51 -7.41 16.90
C ASP A 144 -3.44 -6.83 17.86
N ASP A 145 -2.51 -7.64 18.37
CA ASP A 145 -1.52 -7.25 19.39
C ASP A 145 -0.05 -7.42 18.99
N GLY A 146 0.24 -8.06 17.84
CA GLY A 146 1.60 -8.45 17.44
C GLY A 146 2.29 -7.45 16.51
N PHE A 147 3.59 -7.25 16.73
CA PHE A 147 4.46 -6.37 15.94
C PHE A 147 5.55 -7.20 15.28
N PHE A 148 5.66 -7.18 13.94
CA PHE A 148 6.55 -8.09 13.21
C PHE A 148 7.45 -7.39 12.19
N VAL A 149 8.68 -7.88 12.03
CA VAL A 149 9.54 -7.62 10.85
C VAL A 149 9.69 -8.92 10.06
N HIS A 150 9.58 -8.84 8.73
CA HIS A 150 9.91 -9.93 7.82
C HIS A 150 11.02 -9.49 6.86
N ILE A 151 12.08 -10.27 6.72
CA ILE A 151 13.06 -10.11 5.63
C ILE A 151 12.82 -11.25 4.63
N GLU A 152 12.55 -10.91 3.37
CA GLU A 152 12.30 -11.88 2.31
C GLU A 152 13.60 -12.58 1.89
N ALA A 153 13.51 -13.83 1.46
CA ALA A 153 14.66 -14.62 1.01
C ALA A 153 15.22 -14.19 -0.36
N SER A 154 14.58 -13.20 -1.01
CA SER A 154 15.04 -12.60 -2.27
C SER A 154 16.18 -11.59 -2.12
N ASP A 155 16.42 -11.08 -0.91
CA ASP A 155 17.43 -10.05 -0.67
C ASP A 155 18.86 -10.57 -0.93
N ASP A 156 19.68 -9.82 -1.68
CA ASP A 156 21.07 -10.17 -1.99
C ASP A 156 21.94 -10.47 -0.75
N LEU A 157 21.58 -9.94 0.42
CA LEU A 157 22.30 -10.14 1.68
C LEU A 157 21.76 -11.30 2.52
N PHE A 158 20.64 -11.93 2.10
CA PHE A 158 19.93 -12.94 2.87
C PHE A 158 20.80 -14.15 3.21
N ALA A 159 20.83 -14.48 4.48
CA ALA A 159 21.29 -15.77 4.98
C ALA A 159 20.57 -16.02 6.31
N GLU A 160 19.81 -17.10 6.38
CA GLU A 160 18.88 -17.41 7.48
C GLU A 160 19.50 -17.19 8.87
N GLU A 161 20.70 -17.74 9.13
CA GLU A 161 21.39 -17.61 10.41
C GLU A 161 21.89 -16.18 10.72
N LYS A 162 22.25 -15.38 9.70
CA LYS A 162 22.58 -13.96 9.89
C LYS A 162 21.33 -13.16 10.26
N VAL A 163 20.20 -13.45 9.61
CA VAL A 163 18.92 -12.77 9.83
C VAL A 163 18.34 -13.12 11.20
N LYS A 164 18.31 -14.42 11.56
CA LYS A 164 17.97 -14.86 12.92
C LYS A 164 18.82 -14.16 13.97
N LYS A 165 20.14 -14.13 13.80
CA LYS A 165 21.03 -13.43 14.73
C LYS A 165 20.73 -11.92 14.79
N LEU A 166 20.53 -11.25 13.66
CA LEU A 166 20.17 -9.84 13.63
C LEU A 166 18.88 -9.56 14.42
N PHE A 167 17.87 -10.43 14.31
CA PHE A 167 16.64 -10.30 15.09
C PHE A 167 16.86 -10.57 16.59
N GLN A 168 17.70 -11.53 16.96
CA GLN A 168 18.11 -11.75 18.37
C GLN A 168 18.84 -10.53 18.95
N ASP A 169 19.83 -10.00 18.23
CA ASP A 169 20.62 -8.83 18.62
C ASP A 169 19.75 -7.54 18.74
N ASN A 170 18.59 -7.50 18.07
CA ASN A 170 17.59 -6.42 18.18
C ASN A 170 16.45 -6.72 19.17
N GLY A 171 16.50 -7.82 19.94
CA GLY A 171 15.55 -8.11 21.01
C GLY A 171 14.21 -8.73 20.58
N ALA A 172 14.17 -9.44 19.45
CA ALA A 172 12.98 -10.18 19.04
C ALA A 172 12.53 -11.20 20.11
N THR A 173 11.24 -11.21 20.41
CA THR A 173 10.58 -12.10 21.38
C THR A 173 10.27 -13.49 20.78
N HIS A 174 10.07 -13.57 19.46
CA HIS A 174 9.95 -14.81 18.71
C HIS A 174 10.61 -14.65 17.34
N ILE A 175 11.17 -15.73 16.77
CA ILE A 175 11.77 -15.74 15.44
C ILE A 175 11.42 -17.06 14.78
N GLU A 176 10.95 -17.01 13.54
CA GLU A 176 10.43 -18.17 12.80
C GLU A 176 10.85 -18.09 11.33
N THR A 177 11.38 -19.18 10.77
CA THR A 177 11.69 -19.27 9.35
C THR A 177 10.41 -19.57 8.59
N VAL A 178 10.04 -18.69 7.67
CA VAL A 178 8.82 -18.83 6.87
C VAL A 178 9.17 -19.62 5.62
N TYR A 179 8.41 -20.68 5.36
CA TYR A 179 8.54 -21.51 4.16
C TYR A 179 7.44 -21.17 3.18
N ASP A 180 7.78 -21.13 1.90
CA ASP A 180 6.79 -21.10 0.82
C ASP A 180 6.12 -22.48 0.71
N SER A 181 4.84 -22.48 0.35
CA SER A 181 4.02 -23.68 0.19
C SER A 181 3.15 -23.53 -1.05
N GLU A 182 3.41 -24.37 -2.05
CA GLU A 182 2.66 -24.42 -3.32
C GLU A 182 1.17 -24.78 -3.12
#